data_AF-A0A521KGZ9-F1
#
_entry.id   AF-A0A521KGZ9-F1
#
_cell.length_a   1.000
_cell.length_b   1.000
_cell.length_c   1.000
_cell.angle_alpha   90.00
_cell.angle_beta   90.00
_cell.angle_gamma   90.00
#
_symmetry.space_group_name_H-M   'P 1'
#
loop_
_entity.id
_entity.type
_entity.pdbx_description
1 polymer ?
#
loop_
_entity_poly.entity_id
_entity_poly.type
_entity_poly.pdbx_seq_one_letter_code
_entity_poly.pdbx_strand_id
1 'polypeptide(L)'
;MLRRFAMTPGAIEALSIERLQAEAGVLPWVGDEARLALRLAYAVGDPSILSDLEFAPGAVERGVEALRAGQALFADVRMVVSGVDQVTADAVGVDVRCLLDAAGVAEAARARGITRSAQAVLEHAAELSGAVVAIGNAPTALLALLDLIDAGIARPALVLGFPVGYVAAAESKEELRQRDVPYVTLRGHRGGTPLAVSAINTLLRIASERPAARPPDRSHADAILLVGHGSREPEAARAMERVITEMATRGPIGIVEPGFVQLATPTIPEGVGRCISQGARNIVAVPYFLHEGTHVLRDLPALLRQAAAEYPGTEIRLTTPIGSHSGLTDIALERALRGPFVGDIVESADDLGPAGYTMSSAPFTYREDGRPDWSQMWQSFCELALFGGPPHRGPGNPVQLVDLDAPAPAVGDPIGEMRRGIHETTGLVSELTDARWLAITCASERMAAWMCATIILENVDARVSGNVLYVPAHPSFTIEGEVKSVITVVAKTHHYWTSGHLSPRPAPPPARGSRP
;
A
#
# COMPACT_ATOMS: atom_id res chain seq x y z
N MET A 1 5.58 29.60 -6.59
CA MET A 1 5.69 28.76 -5.38
C MET A 1 4.52 27.80 -5.26
N LEU A 2 3.26 28.26 -5.17
CA LEU A 2 2.09 27.38 -5.06
C LEU A 2 2.02 26.35 -6.19
N ARG A 3 2.17 26.74 -7.46
CA ARG A 3 2.21 25.79 -8.60
C ARG A 3 3.39 24.80 -8.60
N ARG A 4 4.44 25.05 -7.81
CA ARG A 4 5.66 24.24 -7.75
C ARG A 4 5.64 23.24 -6.58
N PHE A 5 4.88 23.53 -5.53
CA PHE A 5 4.86 22.73 -4.30
C PHE A 5 3.44 22.28 -3.88
N ALA A 6 2.38 22.80 -4.49
CA ALA A 6 1.02 22.39 -4.15
C ALA A 6 0.71 21.01 -4.72
N MET A 7 0.42 20.09 -3.80
CA MET A 7 -0.22 18.81 -4.05
C MET A 7 -1.64 18.86 -3.47
N THR A 8 -2.48 17.88 -3.77
CA THR A 8 -3.78 17.76 -3.09
C THR A 8 -3.56 17.42 -1.61
N PRO A 9 -4.46 17.81 -0.69
CA PRO A 9 -4.30 17.53 0.75
C PRO A 9 -4.01 16.05 1.05
N GLY A 10 -4.74 15.12 0.41
CA GLY A 10 -4.50 13.69 0.59
C GLY A 10 -3.15 13.21 0.06
N ALA A 11 -2.65 13.79 -1.04
CA ALA A 11 -1.33 13.45 -1.56
C ALA A 11 -0.19 14.03 -0.71
N ILE A 12 -0.40 15.20 -0.08
CA ILE A 12 0.53 15.77 0.90
C ILE A 12 0.62 14.83 2.11
N GLU A 13 -0.53 14.45 2.68
CA GLU A 13 -0.57 13.59 3.86
C GLU A 13 0.08 12.23 3.60
N ALA A 14 -0.28 11.57 2.49
CA ALA A 14 0.30 10.27 2.14
C ALA A 14 1.83 10.33 1.98
N LEU A 15 2.34 11.31 1.22
CA LEU A 15 3.77 11.50 1.02
C LEU A 15 4.49 11.90 2.32
N SER A 16 3.85 12.69 3.18
CA SER A 16 4.40 13.05 4.48
C SER A 16 4.54 11.83 5.40
N ILE A 17 3.54 10.95 5.45
CA ILE A 17 3.60 9.72 6.25
C ILE A 17 4.63 8.74 5.69
N GLU A 18 4.73 8.59 4.37
CA GLU A 18 5.75 7.77 3.72
C GLU A 18 7.17 8.23 4.11
N ARG A 19 7.44 9.54 4.00
CA ARG A 19 8.74 10.11 4.38
C ARG A 19 9.03 9.95 5.87
N LEU A 20 8.01 10.19 6.71
CA LEU A 20 8.12 10.04 8.15
C LEU A 20 8.44 8.58 8.53
N GLN A 21 7.81 7.61 7.88
CA GLN A 21 8.07 6.20 8.10
C GLN A 21 9.48 5.79 7.66
N ALA A 22 9.96 6.34 6.54
CA ALA A 22 11.34 6.13 6.09
C ALA A 22 12.37 6.70 7.09
N GLU A 23 12.07 7.84 7.72
CA GLU A 23 12.92 8.46 8.73
C GLU A 23 12.84 7.76 10.10
N ALA A 24 11.65 7.32 10.51
CA ALA A 24 11.41 6.63 11.77
C ALA A 24 11.98 5.20 11.81
N GLY A 25 12.16 4.57 10.64
CA GLY A 25 12.62 3.18 10.55
C GLY A 25 11.57 2.17 11.03
N VAL A 26 12.03 1.08 11.64
CA VAL A 26 11.14 0.01 12.12
C VAL A 26 10.45 0.47 13.40
N LEU A 27 9.12 0.55 13.35
CA LEU A 27 8.30 0.84 14.53
C LEU A 27 8.09 -0.42 15.38
N PRO A 28 8.06 -0.30 16.72
CA PRO A 28 7.73 -1.41 17.60
C PRO A 28 6.23 -1.76 17.61
N TRP A 29 5.39 -0.93 17.00
CA TRP A 29 3.94 -1.08 16.94
C TRP A 29 3.49 -1.53 15.55
N VAL A 30 2.30 -2.14 15.50
CA VAL A 30 1.64 -2.59 14.26
C VAL A 30 0.19 -2.09 14.22
N GLY A 31 -0.45 -2.20 13.05
CA GLY A 31 -1.88 -1.87 12.90
C GLY A 31 -2.23 -0.43 13.32
N ASP A 32 -3.31 -0.30 14.10
CA ASP A 32 -3.83 1.00 14.53
C ASP A 32 -2.89 1.74 15.49
N GLU A 33 -2.07 1.03 16.28
CA GLU A 33 -1.05 1.65 17.13
C GLU A 33 0.05 2.30 16.29
N ALA A 34 0.54 1.62 15.25
CA ALA A 34 1.51 2.19 14.30
C ALA A 34 0.94 3.40 13.57
N ARG A 35 -0.34 3.30 13.16
CA ARG A 35 -1.06 4.39 12.50
C ARG A 35 -1.17 5.63 13.41
N LEU A 36 -1.51 5.43 14.67
CA LEU A 36 -1.59 6.50 15.66
C LEU A 36 -0.20 7.10 15.94
N ALA A 37 0.82 6.27 16.11
CA ALA A 37 2.20 6.73 16.33
C ALA A 37 2.70 7.66 15.20
N LEU A 38 2.54 7.25 13.93
CA LEU A 38 2.93 8.07 12.79
C LEU A 38 2.11 9.37 12.69
N ARG A 39 0.82 9.34 13.02
CA ARG A 39 -0.03 10.54 13.05
C ARG A 39 0.37 11.53 14.13
N LEU A 40 0.82 11.05 15.29
CA LEU A 40 1.34 11.88 16.36
C LEU A 40 2.62 12.59 15.91
N ALA A 41 3.59 11.84 15.37
CA ALA A 41 4.86 12.40 14.91
C ALA A 41 4.67 13.38 13.74
N TYR A 42 3.75 13.08 12.81
CA TYR A 42 3.35 14.00 11.74
C TYR A 42 2.78 15.31 12.27
N ALA A 43 1.91 15.27 13.29
CA ALA A 43 1.23 16.45 13.81
C ALA A 43 2.17 17.48 14.45
N VAL A 44 3.32 17.04 14.96
CA VAL A 44 4.35 17.92 15.52
C VAL A 44 5.57 18.09 14.61
N GLY A 45 5.63 17.35 13.50
CA GLY A 45 6.75 17.38 12.56
C GLY A 45 8.06 16.87 13.16
N ASP A 46 8.00 15.98 14.14
CA ASP A 46 9.16 15.49 14.89
C ASP A 46 9.08 13.96 15.09
N PRO A 47 9.81 13.16 14.30
CA PRO A 47 9.86 11.69 14.47
C PRO A 47 10.51 11.27 15.79
N SER A 48 11.32 12.12 16.43
CA SER A 48 12.00 11.76 17.66
C SER A 48 11.04 11.60 18.86
N ILE A 49 9.77 11.99 18.73
CA ILE A 49 8.76 11.69 19.77
C ILE A 49 8.48 10.19 19.87
N LEU A 50 8.72 9.43 18.81
CA LEU A 50 8.41 8.00 18.76
C LEU A 50 9.23 7.21 19.79
N SER A 51 10.43 7.65 20.17
CA SER A 51 11.20 6.99 21.24
C SER A 51 10.59 7.19 22.63
N ASP A 52 9.85 8.27 22.83
CA ASP A 52 9.21 8.60 24.11
C ASP A 52 7.76 8.11 24.18
N LEU A 53 7.17 7.73 23.05
CA LEU A 53 5.78 7.27 22.94
C LEU A 53 5.57 5.91 23.58
N GLU A 54 4.49 5.80 24.35
CA GLU A 54 4.07 4.57 24.98
C GLU A 54 2.56 4.40 24.91
N PHE A 55 2.16 3.15 24.65
CA PHE A 55 0.78 2.69 24.67
C PHE A 55 0.65 1.65 25.78
N ALA A 56 -0.35 1.79 26.64
CA ALA A 56 -0.74 0.66 27.48
C ALA A 56 -1.29 -0.47 26.59
N PRO A 57 -1.13 -1.75 26.96
CA PRO A 57 -1.64 -2.87 26.18
C PRO A 57 -3.13 -2.72 25.86
N GLY A 58 -3.49 -2.76 24.57
CA GLY A 58 -4.88 -2.66 24.10
C GLY A 58 -5.51 -1.27 24.24
N ALA A 59 -4.72 -0.23 24.53
CA ALA A 59 -5.24 1.13 24.74
C ALA A 59 -5.99 1.68 23.53
N VAL A 60 -5.43 1.51 22.33
CA VAL A 60 -6.03 2.01 21.09
C VAL A 60 -7.35 1.30 20.79
N GLU A 61 -7.37 -0.02 20.92
CA GLU A 61 -8.57 -0.85 20.72
C GLU A 61 -9.70 -0.43 21.68
N ARG A 62 -9.42 -0.37 22.99
CA ARG A 62 -10.39 0.05 24.01
C ARG A 62 -10.93 1.46 23.78
N GLY A 63 -10.06 2.39 23.37
CA GLY A 63 -10.47 3.75 23.02
C GLY A 63 -11.42 3.77 21.81
N VAL A 64 -11.09 3.05 20.74
CA VAL A 64 -11.93 2.96 19.54
C VAL A 64 -13.27 2.31 19.86
N GLU A 65 -13.29 1.23 20.66
CA GLU A 65 -14.53 0.56 21.09
C GLU A 65 -15.42 1.50 21.90
N ALA A 66 -14.86 2.28 22.83
CA ALA A 66 -15.60 3.26 23.61
C ALA A 66 -16.24 4.33 22.71
N LEU A 67 -15.49 4.87 21.74
CA LEU A 67 -16.01 5.84 20.78
C LEU A 67 -17.12 5.24 19.91
N ARG A 68 -16.96 4.00 19.43
CA ARG A 68 -18.00 3.29 18.67
C ARG A 68 -19.25 3.00 19.51
N ALA A 69 -19.09 2.83 20.82
CA ALA A 69 -20.20 2.68 21.75
C ALA A 69 -20.87 4.02 22.12
N GLY A 70 -20.47 5.13 21.49
CA GLY A 70 -21.01 6.46 21.75
C GLY A 70 -20.62 7.03 23.12
N GLN A 71 -19.54 6.54 23.72
CA GLN A 71 -19.02 7.13 24.95
C GLN A 71 -18.52 8.56 24.69
N ALA A 72 -18.72 9.44 25.67
CA ALA A 72 -18.30 10.83 25.57
C ALA A 72 -16.77 10.96 25.51
N LEU A 73 -16.32 12.04 24.89
CA LEU A 73 -14.91 12.43 24.83
C LEU A 73 -14.72 13.76 25.57
N PHE A 74 -13.92 13.73 26.63
CA PHE A 74 -13.62 14.91 27.43
C PHE A 74 -12.21 15.42 27.14
N ALA A 75 -12.06 16.73 26.97
CA ALA A 75 -10.76 17.38 26.79
C ALA A 75 -10.49 18.44 27.87
N ASP A 76 -9.25 18.53 28.33
CA ASP A 76 -8.85 19.46 29.40
C ASP A 76 -8.90 20.94 29.02
N VAL A 77 -8.72 21.27 27.73
CA VAL A 77 -8.76 22.65 27.24
C VAL A 77 -9.53 22.80 25.93
N ARG A 78 -10.12 23.99 25.74
CA ARG A 78 -10.93 24.32 24.55
C ARG A 78 -10.17 24.17 23.24
N MET A 79 -8.86 24.46 23.23
CA MET A 79 -8.05 24.31 22.01
C MET A 79 -8.03 22.87 21.50
N VAL A 80 -8.14 21.87 22.38
CA VAL A 80 -8.24 20.47 21.96
C VAL A 80 -9.57 20.25 21.25
N VAL A 81 -10.68 20.65 21.88
CA VAL A 81 -12.03 20.55 21.28
C VAL A 81 -12.11 21.27 19.93
N SER A 82 -11.55 22.47 19.83
CA SER A 82 -11.54 23.24 18.57
C SER A 82 -10.74 22.60 17.44
N GLY A 83 -9.82 21.68 17.74
CA GLY A 83 -9.06 20.93 16.75
C GLY A 83 -9.70 19.60 16.33
N VAL A 84 -10.77 19.18 17.02
CA VAL A 84 -11.45 17.92 16.71
C VAL A 84 -12.20 18.04 15.38
N ASP A 85 -12.11 17.00 14.55
CA ASP A 85 -12.94 16.86 13.36
C ASP A 85 -14.38 16.52 13.77
N GLN A 86 -15.18 17.58 13.95
CA GLN A 86 -16.56 17.47 14.39
C GLN A 86 -17.42 16.67 13.40
N VAL A 87 -17.13 16.72 12.09
CA VAL A 87 -17.89 15.95 11.10
C VAL A 87 -17.73 14.46 11.34
N THR A 88 -16.50 14.02 11.61
CA THR A 88 -16.23 12.62 11.94
C THR A 88 -16.78 12.26 13.32
N ALA A 89 -16.67 13.13 14.32
CA ALA A 89 -17.25 12.90 15.65
C ALA A 89 -18.77 12.71 15.60
N ASP A 90 -19.48 13.58 14.88
CA ASP A 90 -20.93 13.51 14.68
C ASP A 90 -21.32 12.23 13.93
N ALA A 91 -20.55 11.84 12.91
CA ALA A 91 -20.79 10.61 12.15
C ALA A 91 -20.63 9.34 12.99
N VAL A 92 -19.72 9.34 13.97
CA VAL A 92 -19.56 8.23 14.94
C VAL A 92 -20.59 8.31 16.07
N GLY A 93 -21.18 9.48 16.33
CA GLY A 93 -22.12 9.72 17.42
C GLY A 93 -21.43 10.00 18.76
N VAL A 94 -20.22 10.60 18.73
CA VAL A 94 -19.44 10.94 19.92
C VAL A 94 -19.70 12.38 20.32
N ASP A 95 -20.09 12.58 21.58
CA ASP A 95 -20.20 13.91 22.18
C ASP A 95 -18.84 14.37 22.71
N VAL A 96 -18.33 15.49 22.18
CA VAL A 96 -17.01 16.05 22.46
C VAL A 96 -17.17 17.27 23.36
N ARG A 97 -16.64 17.19 24.59
CA ARG A 97 -16.83 18.21 25.63
C ARG A 97 -15.51 18.74 26.16
N CYS A 98 -15.46 20.04 26.46
CA CYS A 98 -14.36 20.61 27.23
C CYS A 98 -14.69 20.59 28.72
N LEU A 99 -13.81 20.01 29.54
CA LEU A 99 -13.96 19.97 30.99
C LEU A 99 -14.07 21.38 31.61
N LEU A 100 -13.42 22.38 30.99
CA LEU A 100 -13.44 23.77 31.49
C LEU A 100 -14.78 24.49 31.29
N ASP A 101 -15.72 23.91 30.53
CA ASP A 101 -16.99 24.58 30.22
C ASP A 101 -18.04 24.44 31.33
N ALA A 102 -17.78 23.61 32.35
CA ALA A 102 -18.65 23.54 33.53
C ALA A 102 -18.73 24.89 34.28
N ALA A 103 -19.95 25.27 34.64
CA ALA A 103 -20.21 26.52 35.35
C ALA A 103 -19.58 26.50 36.75
N GLY A 104 -18.99 27.63 37.18
CA GLY A 104 -18.43 27.75 38.52
C GLY A 104 -17.02 27.16 38.72
N VAL A 105 -16.42 26.53 37.71
CA VAL A 105 -15.07 25.92 37.81
C VAL A 105 -14.02 26.93 38.26
N ALA A 106 -14.09 28.18 37.77
CA ALA A 106 -13.12 29.21 38.12
C ALA A 106 -13.23 29.65 39.59
N GLU A 107 -14.46 29.83 40.08
CA GLU A 107 -14.75 30.16 41.48
C GLU A 107 -14.36 29.02 42.42
N ALA A 108 -14.75 27.77 42.08
CA ALA A 108 -14.44 26.59 42.88
C ALA A 108 -12.92 26.32 42.95
N ALA A 109 -12.20 26.49 41.85
CA ALA A 109 -10.74 26.37 41.82
C ALA A 109 -10.07 27.39 42.74
N ARG A 110 -10.54 28.65 42.72
CA ARG A 110 -10.04 29.71 43.61
C ARG A 110 -10.32 29.40 45.07
N ALA A 111 -11.52 28.91 45.39
CA ALA A 111 -11.90 28.56 46.75
C ALA A 111 -11.08 27.40 47.32
N ARG A 112 -10.70 26.42 46.49
CA ARG A 112 -9.88 25.26 46.89
C ARG A 112 -8.38 25.47 46.77
N GLY A 113 -7.93 26.57 46.17
CA GLY A 113 -6.50 26.84 45.96
C GLY A 113 -5.83 25.91 44.93
N ILE A 114 -6.61 25.38 43.98
CA ILE A 114 -6.12 24.48 42.92
C ILE A 114 -6.28 25.12 41.52
N THR A 115 -5.70 24.50 40.50
CA THR A 115 -5.85 24.99 39.11
C THR A 115 -7.27 24.76 38.58
N ARG A 116 -7.69 25.61 37.62
CA ARG A 116 -8.98 25.43 36.92
C ARG A 116 -9.09 24.09 36.22
N SER A 117 -8.02 23.60 35.60
CA SER A 117 -8.02 22.33 34.89
C SER A 117 -8.14 21.12 35.83
N ALA A 118 -7.51 21.19 37.02
CA ALA A 118 -7.74 20.19 38.06
C ALA A 118 -9.18 20.22 38.57
N GLN A 119 -9.69 21.41 38.89
CA GLN A 119 -11.08 21.57 39.35
C GLN A 119 -12.10 21.08 38.32
N ALA A 120 -11.86 21.35 37.04
CA ALA A 120 -12.70 20.90 35.94
C ALA A 120 -12.82 19.36 35.90
N VAL A 121 -11.72 18.64 36.07
CA VAL A 121 -11.74 17.17 36.16
C VAL A 121 -12.57 16.70 37.36
N LEU A 122 -12.39 17.33 38.53
CA LEU A 122 -13.16 16.99 39.73
C LEU A 122 -14.67 17.23 39.56
N GLU A 123 -15.05 18.28 38.84
CA GLU A 123 -16.47 18.60 38.58
C GLU A 123 -17.14 17.53 37.71
N HIS A 124 -16.40 16.92 36.80
CA HIS A 124 -16.90 15.89 35.89
C HIS A 124 -16.71 14.46 36.41
N ALA A 125 -16.27 14.25 37.65
CA ALA A 125 -15.85 12.95 38.17
C ALA A 125 -16.83 11.79 37.88
N ALA A 126 -18.15 12.05 37.96
CA ALA A 126 -19.19 11.06 37.71
C ALA A 126 -19.36 10.66 36.22
N GLU A 127 -18.91 11.49 35.29
CA GLU A 127 -19.08 11.31 33.84
C GLU A 127 -17.84 10.72 33.15
N LEU A 128 -16.70 10.63 33.87
CA LEU A 128 -15.42 10.18 33.28
C LEU A 128 -15.32 8.66 33.15
N SER A 129 -16.19 7.90 33.81
CA SER A 129 -16.21 6.44 33.71
C SER A 129 -16.73 5.98 32.35
N GLY A 130 -15.96 5.15 31.65
CA GLY A 130 -16.24 4.71 30.28
C GLY A 130 -15.86 5.71 29.19
N ALA A 131 -15.58 6.96 29.55
CA ALA A 131 -15.23 8.02 28.60
C ALA A 131 -13.80 7.90 28.07
N VAL A 132 -13.54 8.54 26.93
CA VAL A 132 -12.19 8.85 26.47
C VAL A 132 -11.81 10.23 27.02
N VAL A 133 -10.72 10.32 27.77
CA VAL A 133 -10.27 11.56 28.41
C VAL A 133 -8.95 12.01 27.84
N ALA A 134 -8.91 13.20 27.24
CA ALA A 134 -7.74 13.78 26.60
C ALA A 134 -7.19 14.96 27.39
N ILE A 135 -5.98 14.81 27.90
CA ILE A 135 -5.25 15.86 28.60
C ILE A 135 -4.13 16.34 27.68
N GLY A 136 -4.37 17.43 26.96
CA GLY A 136 -3.42 17.98 25.99
C GLY A 136 -2.58 19.13 26.51
N ASN A 137 -2.89 19.69 27.69
CA ASN A 137 -2.20 20.90 28.15
C ASN A 137 -1.81 20.83 29.63
N ALA A 138 -2.74 20.57 30.54
CA ALA A 138 -2.54 20.80 31.96
C ALA A 138 -2.09 19.54 32.73
N PRO A 139 -0.84 19.49 33.25
CA PRO A 139 -0.39 18.37 34.09
C PRO A 139 -1.27 18.16 35.33
N THR A 140 -1.76 19.25 35.91
CA THR A 140 -2.64 19.21 37.08
C THR A 140 -4.03 18.62 36.79
N ALA A 141 -4.49 18.65 35.54
CA ALA A 141 -5.70 17.93 35.15
C ALA A 141 -5.45 16.42 35.12
N LEU A 142 -4.29 15.99 34.60
CA LEU A 142 -3.92 14.58 34.61
C LEU A 142 -3.77 14.07 36.05
N LEU A 143 -3.10 14.82 36.93
CA LEU A 143 -2.98 14.44 38.35
C LEU A 143 -4.36 14.30 39.04
N ALA A 144 -5.25 15.27 38.84
CA ALA A 144 -6.60 15.19 39.40
C ALA A 144 -7.39 13.98 38.84
N LEU A 145 -7.19 13.61 37.58
CA LEU A 145 -7.79 12.41 36.99
C LEU A 145 -7.26 11.14 37.66
N LEU A 146 -5.95 11.08 37.90
CA LEU A 146 -5.31 9.95 38.59
C LEU A 146 -5.82 9.82 40.03
N ASP A 147 -5.99 10.92 40.76
CA ASP A 147 -6.60 10.89 42.10
C ASP A 147 -8.01 10.27 42.08
N LEU A 148 -8.82 10.59 41.07
CA LEU A 148 -10.15 10.00 40.90
C LEU A 148 -10.11 8.52 40.52
N ILE A 149 -9.11 8.10 39.73
CA ILE A 149 -8.89 6.69 39.36
C ILE A 149 -8.45 5.88 40.59
N ASP A 150 -7.48 6.40 41.35
CA ASP A 150 -6.95 5.75 42.56
C ASP A 150 -8.05 5.63 43.64
N ALA A 151 -8.95 6.62 43.73
CA ALA A 151 -10.13 6.57 44.59
C ALA A 151 -11.26 5.65 44.08
N GLY A 152 -11.13 5.10 42.86
CA GLY A 152 -12.15 4.26 42.22
C GLY A 152 -13.40 5.00 41.77
N ILE A 153 -13.37 6.34 41.73
CA ILE A 153 -14.49 7.22 41.34
C ILE A 153 -14.62 7.28 39.81
N ALA A 154 -13.49 7.33 39.11
CA ALA A 154 -13.44 7.39 37.65
C ALA A 154 -12.76 6.14 37.07
N ARG A 155 -13.32 5.59 36.00
CA ARG A 155 -12.71 4.50 35.21
C ARG A 155 -12.78 4.82 33.70
N PRO A 156 -11.94 5.73 33.19
CA PRO A 156 -11.92 6.06 31.77
C PRO A 156 -11.64 4.81 30.92
N ALA A 157 -12.27 4.73 29.75
CA ALA A 157 -11.96 3.68 28.78
C ALA A 157 -10.58 3.89 28.13
N LEU A 158 -10.14 5.16 28.03
CA LEU A 158 -8.82 5.53 27.55
C LEU A 158 -8.42 6.91 28.07
N VAL A 159 -7.16 7.05 28.50
CA VAL A 159 -6.53 8.34 28.84
C VAL A 159 -5.50 8.71 27.78
N LEU A 160 -5.74 9.80 27.04
CA LEU A 160 -4.76 10.42 26.15
C LEU A 160 -3.95 11.45 26.96
N GLY A 161 -2.85 11.00 27.57
CA GLY A 161 -2.01 11.77 28.49
C GLY A 161 -0.90 12.53 27.77
N PHE A 162 -1.23 13.69 27.19
CA PHE A 162 -0.25 14.54 26.51
C PHE A 162 -0.06 15.92 27.15
N PRO A 163 -0.09 16.13 28.49
CA PRO A 163 0.24 17.43 29.03
C PRO A 163 1.68 17.82 28.66
N VAL A 164 1.88 19.09 28.33
CA VAL A 164 3.19 19.67 28.00
C VAL A 164 3.62 20.61 29.11
N GLY A 165 4.90 20.66 29.41
CA GLY A 165 5.44 21.66 30.32
C GLY A 165 6.67 21.20 31.07
N TYR A 166 7.29 22.16 31.77
CA TYR A 166 8.49 21.93 32.59
C TYR A 166 8.19 21.71 34.07
N VAL A 167 6.92 21.80 34.47
CA VAL A 167 6.48 21.59 35.85
C VAL A 167 5.41 20.51 35.83
N ALA A 168 5.66 19.41 36.55
CA ALA A 168 4.74 18.29 36.76
C ALA A 168 4.31 17.51 35.49
N ALA A 169 4.71 17.90 34.27
CA ALA A 169 4.30 17.21 33.04
C ALA A 169 4.94 15.83 32.91
N ALA A 170 6.25 15.73 33.18
CA ALA A 170 6.95 14.45 33.14
C ALA A 170 6.46 13.54 34.27
N GLU A 171 6.32 14.10 35.46
CA GLU A 171 5.90 13.40 36.67
C GLU A 171 4.46 12.89 36.54
N SER A 172 3.50 13.72 36.09
CA SER A 172 2.11 13.29 35.92
C SER A 172 1.94 12.18 34.89
N LYS A 173 2.74 12.17 33.82
CA LYS A 173 2.74 11.11 32.81
C LYS A 173 3.43 9.84 33.31
N GLU A 174 4.44 9.96 34.16
CA GLU A 174 5.06 8.83 34.84
C GLU A 174 4.08 8.18 35.84
N GLU A 175 3.36 8.98 36.62
CA GLU A 175 2.32 8.46 37.52
C GLU A 175 1.22 7.73 36.73
N LEU A 176 0.78 8.26 35.58
CA LEU A 176 -0.19 7.61 34.70
C LEU A 176 0.24 6.21 34.27
N ARG A 177 1.53 6.02 33.94
CA ARG A 177 2.10 4.74 33.51
C ARG A 177 2.07 3.66 34.58
N GLN A 178 1.87 4.04 35.84
CA GLN A 178 1.86 3.13 36.98
C GLN A 178 0.45 2.68 37.38
N ARG A 179 -0.61 3.21 36.76
CA ARG A 179 -2.02 2.87 37.07
C ARG A 179 -2.58 1.86 36.09
N ASP A 180 -3.51 1.04 36.57
CA ASP A 180 -4.29 0.10 35.75
C ASP A 180 -5.42 0.82 35.01
N VAL A 181 -5.04 1.65 34.04
CA VAL A 181 -5.96 2.34 33.13
C VAL A 181 -5.36 2.34 31.72
N PRO A 182 -6.16 2.15 30.65
CA PRO A 182 -5.63 2.26 29.29
C PRO A 182 -5.15 3.67 29.03
N TYR A 183 -3.93 3.82 28.50
CA TYR A 183 -3.37 5.13 28.18
C TYR A 183 -2.56 5.16 26.88
N VAL A 184 -2.45 6.35 26.31
CA VAL A 184 -1.40 6.72 25.35
C VAL A 184 -0.72 7.98 25.86
N THR A 185 0.61 7.98 25.96
CA THR A 185 1.37 9.08 26.54
C THR A 185 2.77 9.21 25.94
N LEU A 186 3.44 10.33 26.20
CA LEU A 186 4.87 10.52 25.94
C LEU A 186 5.63 10.54 27.28
N ARG A 187 6.85 10.01 27.31
CA ARG A 187 7.80 10.29 28.40
C ARG A 187 8.28 11.76 28.39
N GLY A 188 8.78 12.23 29.53
CA GLY A 188 9.41 13.56 29.64
C GLY A 188 8.45 14.75 29.55
N HIS A 189 8.91 15.92 29.08
CA HIS A 189 8.16 17.18 29.09
C HIS A 189 7.33 17.44 27.81
N ARG A 190 7.59 16.67 26.75
CA ARG A 190 6.93 16.84 25.44
C ARG A 190 5.46 16.40 25.52
N GLY A 191 4.61 17.08 24.78
CA GLY A 191 3.16 16.91 24.84
C GLY A 191 2.49 17.98 23.98
N GLY A 192 1.25 18.28 24.29
CA GLY A 192 0.57 19.46 23.80
C GLY A 192 -0.75 19.15 23.12
N THR A 193 -1.51 20.22 22.92
CA THR A 193 -2.77 20.20 22.18
C THR A 193 -2.65 19.54 20.80
N PRO A 194 -1.59 19.75 19.98
CA PRO A 194 -1.49 19.09 18.68
C PRO A 194 -1.48 17.56 18.76
N LEU A 195 -0.84 16.99 19.78
CA LEU A 195 -0.80 15.54 19.98
C LEU A 195 -2.14 15.01 20.46
N ALA A 196 -2.78 15.68 21.43
CA ALA A 196 -4.11 15.30 21.89
C ALA A 196 -5.14 15.35 20.74
N VAL A 197 -5.13 16.42 19.94
CA VAL A 197 -6.01 16.56 18.76
C VAL A 197 -5.72 15.48 17.72
N SER A 198 -4.44 15.23 17.40
CA SER A 198 -4.06 14.21 16.43
C SER A 198 -4.47 12.81 16.89
N ALA A 199 -4.33 12.51 18.18
CA ALA A 199 -4.80 11.27 18.77
C ALA A 199 -6.32 11.12 18.64
N ILE A 200 -7.07 12.12 19.09
CA ILE A 200 -8.55 12.12 19.02
C ILE A 200 -9.01 11.91 17.58
N ASN A 201 -8.52 12.71 16.64
CA ASN A 201 -8.95 12.63 15.23
C ASN A 201 -8.55 11.30 14.58
N THR A 202 -7.40 10.73 14.97
CA THR A 202 -7.00 9.42 14.47
C THR A 202 -7.90 8.32 15.01
N LEU A 203 -8.23 8.33 16.31
CA LEU A 203 -9.16 7.37 16.92
C LEU A 203 -10.58 7.51 16.36
N LEU A 204 -11.08 8.74 16.18
CA LEU A 204 -12.37 9.00 15.54
C LEU A 204 -12.40 8.47 14.11
N ARG A 205 -11.32 8.64 13.34
CA ARG A 205 -11.21 8.08 12.00
C ARG A 205 -11.19 6.55 12.00
N ILE A 206 -10.47 5.92 12.93
CA ILE A 206 -10.48 4.45 13.08
C ILE A 206 -11.89 3.97 13.52
N ALA A 207 -12.58 4.74 14.35
CA ALA A 207 -13.93 4.43 14.80
C ALA A 207 -14.98 4.60 13.68
N SER A 208 -14.81 5.63 12.82
CA SER A 208 -15.71 5.97 11.70
C SER A 208 -15.47 5.12 10.47
N GLU A 209 -14.24 4.67 10.27
CA GLU A 209 -13.97 3.50 9.47
C GLU A 209 -14.85 2.41 10.01
N ARG A 210 -15.85 2.02 9.20
CA ARG A 210 -16.66 0.85 9.47
C ARG A 210 -15.65 -0.19 9.94
N PRO A 211 -15.74 -0.72 11.19
CA PRO A 211 -15.04 -1.96 11.48
C PRO A 211 -15.38 -2.81 10.27
N ALA A 212 -14.37 -3.33 9.54
CA ALA A 212 -14.64 -4.20 8.39
C ALA A 212 -15.75 -5.10 8.88
N ALA A 213 -16.98 -4.89 8.37
CA ALA A 213 -18.21 -5.15 9.13
C ALA A 213 -17.97 -6.48 9.83
N ARG A 214 -18.08 -6.59 11.17
CA ARG A 214 -17.96 -7.92 11.81
C ARG A 214 -18.76 -8.81 10.88
N PRO A 215 -18.11 -9.71 10.12
CA PRO A 215 -18.69 -10.12 8.85
C PRO A 215 -20.05 -10.66 9.23
N PRO A 216 -21.13 -10.19 8.56
CA PRO A 216 -22.49 -10.57 8.94
C PRO A 216 -22.43 -12.05 9.23
N ASP A 217 -22.80 -12.43 10.45
CA ASP A 217 -22.51 -13.74 11.04
C ASP A 217 -22.38 -14.79 9.93
N ARG A 218 -21.13 -15.20 9.62
CA ARG A 218 -20.87 -16.09 8.47
C ARG A 218 -21.40 -17.51 8.73
N SER A 219 -22.15 -17.72 9.81
CA SER A 219 -22.89 -18.93 10.16
C SER A 219 -23.87 -19.44 9.10
N HIS A 220 -24.03 -18.72 7.98
CA HIS A 220 -24.91 -19.09 6.88
C HIS A 220 -24.23 -19.34 5.53
N ALA A 221 -22.89 -19.19 5.40
CA ALA A 221 -22.23 -19.56 4.16
C ALA A 221 -22.05 -21.08 4.11
N ASP A 222 -22.68 -21.73 3.15
CA ASP A 222 -22.63 -23.18 2.97
C ASP A 222 -21.35 -23.60 2.20
N ALA A 223 -20.84 -22.71 1.34
CA ALA A 223 -19.63 -22.95 0.56
C ALA A 223 -18.79 -21.70 0.28
N ILE A 224 -17.49 -21.92 0.04
CA ILE A 224 -16.55 -20.91 -0.47
C ILE A 224 -16.15 -21.29 -1.90
N LEU A 225 -16.26 -20.34 -2.83
CA LEU A 225 -15.68 -20.45 -4.16
C LEU A 225 -14.39 -19.62 -4.22
N LEU A 226 -13.24 -20.28 -4.27
CA LEU A 226 -11.94 -19.61 -4.36
C LEU A 226 -11.61 -19.31 -5.83
N VAL A 227 -11.60 -18.02 -6.19
CA VAL A 227 -11.49 -17.59 -7.59
C VAL A 227 -10.04 -17.28 -7.94
N GLY A 228 -9.48 -17.97 -8.93
CA GLY A 228 -8.13 -17.75 -9.44
C GLY A 228 -8.09 -17.40 -10.92
N HIS A 229 -6.93 -16.97 -11.43
CA HIS A 229 -6.77 -16.66 -12.86
C HIS A 229 -6.85 -17.94 -13.69
N GLY A 230 -6.41 -19.06 -13.09
CA GLY A 230 -6.13 -20.32 -13.76
C GLY A 230 -4.76 -20.30 -14.44
N SER A 231 -4.14 -21.46 -14.49
CA SER A 231 -2.81 -21.65 -15.06
C SER A 231 -2.78 -22.93 -15.87
N ARG A 232 -2.00 -22.95 -16.95
CA ARG A 232 -1.70 -24.18 -17.70
C ARG A 232 -0.65 -25.05 -17.00
N GLU A 233 0.03 -24.49 -15.99
CA GLU A 233 1.06 -25.17 -15.22
C GLU A 233 0.44 -26.08 -14.14
N PRO A 234 0.67 -27.40 -14.19
CA PRO A 234 0.10 -28.34 -13.22
C PRO A 234 0.45 -28.03 -11.76
N GLU A 235 1.64 -27.48 -11.50
CA GLU A 235 2.06 -27.14 -10.13
C GLU A 235 1.26 -25.98 -9.52
N ALA A 236 0.87 -25.01 -10.34
CA ALA A 236 0.03 -23.90 -9.90
C ALA A 236 -1.39 -24.37 -9.52
N ALA A 237 -1.94 -25.32 -10.28
CA ALA A 237 -3.21 -25.98 -9.94
C ALA A 237 -3.09 -26.74 -8.61
N ARG A 238 -2.03 -27.55 -8.43
CA ARG A 238 -1.76 -28.26 -7.16
C ARG A 238 -1.58 -27.30 -5.97
N ALA A 239 -0.98 -26.14 -6.18
CA ALA A 239 -0.82 -25.14 -5.14
C ALA A 239 -2.18 -24.58 -4.69
N MET A 240 -3.08 -24.28 -5.63
CA MET A 240 -4.44 -23.86 -5.33
C MET A 240 -5.23 -24.97 -4.60
N GLU A 241 -5.10 -26.22 -5.03
CA GLU A 241 -5.73 -27.37 -4.37
C GLU A 241 -5.28 -27.55 -2.92
N ARG A 242 -4.00 -27.30 -2.61
CA ARG A 242 -3.51 -27.32 -1.23
C ARG A 242 -4.17 -26.25 -0.38
N VAL A 243 -4.31 -25.03 -0.91
CA VAL A 243 -5.00 -23.93 -0.21
C VAL A 243 -6.47 -24.28 0.04
N ILE A 244 -7.15 -24.82 -0.97
CA ILE A 244 -8.55 -25.26 -0.86
C ILE A 244 -8.71 -26.34 0.21
N THR A 245 -7.86 -27.36 0.18
CA THR A 245 -7.89 -28.47 1.15
C THR A 245 -7.66 -27.95 2.58
N GLU A 246 -6.69 -27.06 2.76
CA GLU A 246 -6.38 -26.45 4.05
C GLU A 246 -7.55 -25.61 4.57
N MET A 247 -8.17 -24.81 3.69
CA MET A 247 -9.34 -24.00 4.02
C MET A 247 -10.55 -24.88 4.40
N ALA A 248 -10.80 -25.98 3.68
CA ALA A 248 -11.89 -26.89 3.98
C ALA A 248 -11.66 -27.68 5.28
N THR A 249 -10.40 -28.01 5.60
CA THR A 249 -10.05 -28.83 6.77
C THR A 249 -10.02 -28.01 8.06
N ARG A 250 -9.49 -26.77 8.00
CA ARG A 250 -9.30 -25.91 9.18
C ARG A 250 -10.37 -24.86 9.34
N GLY A 251 -11.07 -24.51 8.27
CA GLY A 251 -12.09 -23.49 8.25
C GLY A 251 -13.43 -23.99 8.81
N PRO A 252 -14.33 -23.07 9.19
CA PRO A 252 -15.67 -23.41 9.66
C PRO A 252 -16.63 -23.88 8.54
N ILE A 253 -16.21 -23.77 7.27
CA ILE A 253 -17.01 -24.13 6.09
C ILE A 253 -16.28 -25.26 5.37
N GLY A 254 -16.91 -26.45 5.33
CA GLY A 254 -16.30 -27.65 4.77
C GLY A 254 -16.35 -27.75 3.24
N ILE A 255 -17.20 -26.96 2.56
CA ILE A 255 -17.30 -26.95 1.11
C ILE A 255 -16.47 -25.79 0.56
N VAL A 256 -15.34 -26.11 -0.06
CA VAL A 256 -14.46 -25.12 -0.71
C VAL A 256 -14.12 -25.63 -2.11
N GLU A 257 -14.48 -24.87 -3.15
CA GLU A 257 -14.25 -25.25 -4.56
C GLU A 257 -13.44 -24.17 -5.29
N PRO A 258 -12.61 -24.56 -6.28
CA PRO A 258 -11.98 -23.60 -7.17
C PRO A 258 -12.96 -23.05 -8.21
N GLY A 259 -12.69 -21.84 -8.70
CA GLY A 259 -13.29 -21.32 -9.93
C GLY A 259 -12.27 -20.48 -10.70
N PHE A 260 -11.99 -20.84 -11.94
CA PHE A 260 -10.98 -20.14 -12.74
C PHE A 260 -11.60 -19.18 -13.75
N VAL A 261 -11.00 -18.00 -13.89
CA VAL A 261 -11.40 -16.99 -14.88
C VAL A 261 -11.05 -17.46 -16.29
N GLN A 262 -9.91 -18.12 -16.47
CA GLN A 262 -9.41 -18.62 -17.75
C GLN A 262 -8.41 -19.75 -17.56
N LEU A 263 -7.96 -20.39 -18.65
CA LEU A 263 -6.79 -21.29 -18.73
C LEU A 263 -6.86 -22.62 -17.94
N ALA A 264 -7.77 -22.77 -16.98
CA ALA A 264 -7.94 -23.97 -16.16
C ALA A 264 -9.42 -24.27 -15.92
N THR A 265 -9.71 -25.50 -15.51
CA THR A 265 -11.04 -25.93 -15.08
C THR A 265 -10.98 -26.40 -13.62
N PRO A 266 -12.07 -26.27 -12.84
CA PRO A 266 -13.39 -25.76 -13.23
C PRO A 266 -13.41 -24.24 -13.48
N THR A 267 -14.17 -23.83 -14.49
CA THR A 267 -14.56 -22.43 -14.70
C THR A 267 -15.42 -21.94 -13.52
N ILE A 268 -15.60 -20.63 -13.39
CA ILE A 268 -16.44 -20.05 -12.31
C ILE A 268 -17.86 -20.66 -12.26
N PRO A 269 -18.61 -20.79 -13.38
CA PRO A 269 -19.92 -21.46 -13.37
C PRO A 269 -19.84 -22.94 -12.97
N GLU A 270 -18.83 -23.68 -13.43
CA GLU A 270 -18.64 -25.09 -13.06
C GLU A 270 -18.32 -25.24 -11.56
N GLY A 271 -17.49 -24.35 -11.00
CA GLY A 271 -17.18 -24.32 -9.57
C GLY A 271 -18.41 -24.02 -8.71
N VAL A 272 -19.25 -23.07 -9.14
CA VAL A 272 -20.57 -22.81 -8.52
C VAL A 272 -21.44 -24.06 -8.57
N GLY A 273 -21.52 -24.74 -9.73
CA GLY A 273 -22.27 -25.99 -9.87
C GLY A 273 -21.79 -27.08 -8.92
N ARG A 274 -20.46 -27.20 -8.71
CA ARG A 274 -19.88 -28.14 -7.74
C ARG A 274 -20.26 -27.83 -6.30
N CYS A 275 -20.23 -26.56 -5.88
CA CYS A 275 -20.72 -26.15 -4.56
C CYS A 275 -22.19 -26.56 -4.37
N ILE A 276 -23.04 -26.30 -5.36
CA ILE A 276 -24.47 -26.60 -5.30
C ILE A 276 -24.73 -28.11 -5.26
N SER A 277 -23.97 -28.90 -6.02
CA SER A 277 -24.09 -30.37 -6.01
C SER A 277 -23.79 -30.98 -4.64
N GLN A 278 -23.03 -30.27 -3.80
CA GLN A 278 -22.73 -30.62 -2.41
C GLN A 278 -23.74 -30.05 -1.40
N GLY A 279 -24.83 -29.42 -1.87
CA GLY A 279 -25.91 -28.91 -1.05
C GLY A 279 -25.83 -27.43 -0.69
N ALA A 280 -24.87 -26.68 -1.25
CA ALA A 280 -24.71 -25.26 -0.93
C ALA A 280 -25.85 -24.40 -1.54
N ARG A 281 -26.45 -23.54 -0.71
CA ARG A 281 -27.42 -22.52 -1.13
C ARG A 281 -26.87 -21.10 -0.97
N ASN A 282 -25.87 -20.92 -0.14
CA ASN A 282 -25.20 -19.64 0.10
C ASN A 282 -23.71 -19.79 -0.19
N ILE A 283 -23.25 -19.20 -1.29
CA ILE A 283 -21.86 -19.31 -1.78
C ILE A 283 -21.15 -17.97 -1.61
N VAL A 284 -19.98 -17.98 -0.99
CA VAL A 284 -19.10 -16.81 -0.92
C VAL A 284 -17.95 -16.97 -1.91
N ALA A 285 -17.92 -16.13 -2.94
CA ALA A 285 -16.84 -16.07 -3.91
C ALA A 285 -15.71 -15.17 -3.40
N VAL A 286 -14.51 -15.73 -3.27
CA VAL A 286 -13.31 -15.05 -2.74
C VAL A 286 -12.25 -14.94 -3.83
N PRO A 287 -11.93 -13.73 -4.34
CA PRO A 287 -10.88 -13.56 -5.33
C PRO A 287 -9.48 -13.73 -4.73
N TYR A 288 -8.78 -14.79 -5.15
CA TYR A 288 -7.41 -15.12 -4.74
C TYR A 288 -6.38 -14.39 -5.61
N PHE A 289 -6.40 -13.05 -5.56
CA PHE A 289 -5.53 -12.16 -6.33
C PHE A 289 -4.78 -11.19 -5.41
N LEU A 290 -3.48 -11.00 -5.66
CA LEU A 290 -2.62 -10.06 -4.91
C LEU A 290 -2.60 -8.64 -5.52
N HIS A 291 -2.87 -8.51 -6.82
CA HIS A 291 -2.84 -7.25 -7.56
C HIS A 291 -4.11 -7.08 -8.40
N GLU A 292 -4.58 -5.84 -8.52
CA GLU A 292 -5.81 -5.48 -9.24
C GLU A 292 -5.56 -5.45 -10.75
N GLY A 293 -5.82 -6.55 -11.44
CA GLY A 293 -6.08 -6.48 -12.88
C GLY A 293 -7.47 -5.87 -13.10
N THR A 294 -7.56 -4.62 -13.59
CA THR A 294 -8.83 -3.90 -13.83
C THR A 294 -9.86 -4.71 -14.64
N HIS A 295 -9.40 -5.63 -15.48
CA HIS A 295 -10.24 -6.53 -16.26
C HIS A 295 -10.91 -7.62 -15.41
N VAL A 296 -10.19 -8.24 -14.47
CA VAL A 296 -10.73 -9.33 -13.65
C VAL A 296 -11.77 -8.86 -12.64
N LEU A 297 -11.59 -7.66 -12.07
CA LEU A 297 -12.57 -7.07 -11.13
C LEU A 297 -13.88 -6.63 -11.82
N ARG A 298 -13.81 -6.29 -13.11
CA ARG A 298 -14.99 -5.89 -13.89
C ARG A 298 -15.78 -7.10 -14.41
N ASP A 299 -15.08 -8.17 -14.77
CA ASP A 299 -15.68 -9.32 -15.44
C ASP A 299 -16.18 -10.38 -14.46
N LEU A 300 -15.56 -10.52 -13.28
CA LEU A 300 -15.96 -11.50 -12.26
C LEU A 300 -17.41 -11.33 -11.78
N PRO A 301 -17.93 -10.11 -11.51
CA PRO A 301 -19.34 -9.93 -11.19
C PRO A 301 -20.29 -10.38 -12.31
N ALA A 302 -19.88 -10.29 -13.58
CA ALA A 302 -20.70 -10.74 -14.70
C ALA A 302 -20.75 -12.28 -14.78
N LEU A 303 -19.61 -12.94 -14.60
CA LEU A 303 -19.51 -14.41 -14.58
C LEU A 303 -20.29 -15.02 -13.41
N LEU A 304 -20.22 -14.42 -12.23
CA LEU A 304 -21.00 -14.86 -11.06
C LEU A 304 -22.50 -14.63 -11.24
N ARG A 305 -22.90 -13.53 -11.89
CA ARG A 305 -24.30 -13.27 -12.25
C ARG A 305 -24.85 -14.28 -13.25
N GLN A 306 -24.03 -14.67 -14.24
CA GLN A 306 -24.39 -15.73 -15.18
C GLN A 306 -24.61 -17.05 -14.45
N ALA A 307 -23.68 -17.45 -13.57
CA ALA A 307 -23.82 -18.65 -12.76
C ALA A 307 -25.07 -18.60 -11.87
N ALA A 308 -25.34 -17.46 -11.20
CA ALA A 308 -26.53 -17.30 -10.37
C ALA A 308 -27.86 -17.42 -11.16
N ALA A 309 -27.88 -17.00 -12.44
CA ALA A 309 -29.07 -17.10 -13.28
C ALA A 309 -29.47 -18.55 -13.59
N GLU A 310 -28.51 -19.48 -13.60
CA GLU A 310 -28.76 -20.91 -13.79
C GLU A 310 -29.34 -21.57 -12.53
N TYR A 311 -29.18 -20.95 -11.36
CA TYR A 311 -29.58 -21.49 -10.06
C TYR A 311 -30.36 -20.47 -9.21
N PRO A 312 -31.66 -20.22 -9.53
CA PRO A 312 -32.47 -19.16 -8.91
C PRO A 312 -32.76 -19.34 -7.40
N GLY A 313 -32.33 -20.45 -6.79
CA GLY A 313 -32.43 -20.72 -5.34
C GLY A 313 -31.12 -20.54 -4.56
N THR A 314 -30.05 -20.08 -5.22
CA THR A 314 -28.71 -19.96 -4.64
C THR A 314 -28.29 -18.50 -4.54
N GLU A 315 -27.90 -18.06 -3.35
CA GLU A 315 -27.33 -16.74 -3.12
C GLU A 315 -25.80 -16.79 -3.30
N ILE A 316 -25.26 -15.92 -4.16
CA ILE A 316 -23.82 -15.81 -4.39
C ILE A 316 -23.34 -14.42 -3.99
N ARG A 317 -22.39 -14.33 -3.06
CA ARG A 317 -21.81 -13.07 -2.57
C ARG A 317 -20.32 -13.00 -2.93
N LEU A 318 -19.91 -11.91 -3.55
CA LEU A 318 -18.51 -11.65 -3.91
C LEU A 318 -17.82 -10.81 -2.82
N THR A 319 -16.64 -11.23 -2.36
CA THR A 319 -15.80 -10.42 -1.47
C THR A 319 -14.85 -9.51 -2.26
N THR A 320 -14.19 -8.58 -1.56
CA THR A 320 -12.99 -7.94 -2.10
C THR A 320 -11.90 -8.99 -2.31
N PRO A 321 -10.97 -8.77 -3.27
CA PRO A 321 -9.79 -9.62 -3.42
C PRO A 321 -8.90 -9.60 -2.18
N ILE A 322 -7.98 -10.56 -2.10
CA ILE A 322 -6.94 -10.59 -1.05
C ILE A 322 -6.11 -9.29 -1.09
N GLY A 323 -5.65 -8.87 -2.27
CA GLY A 323 -4.92 -7.62 -2.44
C GLY A 323 -3.69 -7.50 -1.53
N SER A 324 -3.41 -6.28 -1.05
CA SER A 324 -2.33 -5.96 -0.12
C SER A 324 -2.75 -6.10 1.36
N HIS A 325 -3.40 -7.21 1.71
CA HIS A 325 -3.83 -7.47 3.09
C HIS A 325 -2.62 -7.55 4.04
N SER A 326 -2.72 -6.95 5.24
CA SER A 326 -1.60 -6.87 6.21
C SER A 326 -1.02 -8.24 6.60
N GLY A 327 -1.87 -9.28 6.67
CA GLY A 327 -1.40 -10.65 6.89
C GLY A 327 -0.37 -11.17 5.87
N LEU A 328 -0.34 -10.63 4.64
CA LEU A 328 0.72 -10.94 3.67
C LEU A 328 2.04 -10.27 4.03
N THR A 329 1.98 -9.05 4.57
CA THR A 329 3.14 -8.36 5.15
C THR A 329 3.69 -9.17 6.32
N ASP A 330 2.82 -9.69 7.19
CA ASP A 330 3.21 -10.53 8.32
C ASP A 330 3.90 -11.81 7.84
N ILE A 331 3.33 -12.50 6.85
CA ILE A 331 3.94 -13.69 6.24
C ILE A 331 5.30 -13.36 5.60
N ALA A 332 5.41 -12.22 4.91
CA ALA A 332 6.65 -11.79 4.28
C ALA A 332 7.74 -11.47 5.33
N LEU A 333 7.35 -10.80 6.42
CA LEU A 333 8.23 -10.49 7.54
C LEU A 333 8.64 -11.76 8.30
N GLU A 334 7.69 -12.66 8.56
CA GLU A 334 7.97 -13.97 9.16
C GLU A 334 8.98 -14.74 8.31
N ARG A 335 8.80 -14.79 6.99
CA ARG A 335 9.77 -15.44 6.09
C ARG A 335 11.12 -14.75 6.10
N ALA A 336 11.17 -13.42 6.12
CA ALA A 336 12.43 -12.68 6.16
C ALA A 336 13.21 -12.91 7.47
N LEU A 337 12.51 -13.08 8.59
CA LEU A 337 13.13 -13.22 9.91
C LEU A 337 13.36 -14.67 10.33
N ARG A 338 12.52 -15.60 9.87
CA ARG A 338 12.44 -16.98 10.39
C ARG A 338 12.31 -18.03 9.30
N GLY A 339 12.17 -17.62 8.04
CA GLY A 339 12.06 -18.54 6.92
C GLY A 339 13.35 -19.35 6.75
N PRO A 340 13.25 -20.62 6.33
CA PRO A 340 14.44 -21.39 5.98
C PRO A 340 15.15 -20.70 4.81
N PHE A 341 16.43 -20.41 4.98
CA PHE A 341 17.28 -19.94 3.88
C PHE A 341 17.42 -21.07 2.85
N VAL A 342 17.20 -20.75 1.59
CA VAL A 342 17.36 -21.70 0.48
C VAL A 342 18.81 -21.67 -0.07
N GLY A 343 19.78 -21.40 0.82
CA GLY A 343 21.20 -21.18 0.50
C GLY A 343 21.63 -19.71 0.64
N ASP A 344 22.95 -19.46 0.48
CA ASP A 344 23.48 -18.14 0.13
C ASP A 344 22.96 -17.73 -1.25
N ILE A 345 23.12 -16.45 -1.66
CA ILE A 345 22.69 -15.95 -2.98
C ILE A 345 23.16 -16.94 -4.04
N VAL A 346 22.21 -17.71 -4.57
CA VAL A 346 22.52 -18.82 -5.44
C VAL A 346 23.05 -18.21 -6.74
N GLU A 347 24.33 -18.44 -7.04
CA GLU A 347 24.99 -17.87 -8.23
C GLU A 347 24.35 -18.37 -9.53
N SER A 348 23.62 -19.49 -9.47
CA SER A 348 22.84 -20.05 -10.57
C SER A 348 21.52 -20.66 -10.08
N ALA A 349 20.48 -20.65 -10.92
CA ALA A 349 19.19 -21.28 -10.61
C ALA A 349 19.27 -22.82 -10.57
N ASP A 350 20.38 -23.42 -11.03
CA ASP A 350 20.57 -24.87 -11.14
C ASP A 350 20.96 -25.53 -9.81
N ASP A 351 21.45 -24.75 -8.83
CA ASP A 351 21.83 -25.25 -7.50
C ASP A 351 20.64 -25.37 -6.53
N LEU A 352 19.46 -24.88 -6.94
CA LEU A 352 18.19 -25.18 -6.30
C LEU A 352 17.74 -26.57 -6.82
N GLY A 353 17.83 -27.60 -5.97
CA GLY A 353 17.36 -28.96 -6.30
C GLY A 353 15.93 -28.96 -6.90
N PRO A 354 15.47 -30.11 -7.43
CA PRO A 354 14.76 -30.32 -8.73
C PRO A 354 13.50 -29.49 -9.07
N ALA A 355 13.08 -28.53 -8.26
CA ALA A 355 12.08 -27.52 -8.58
C ALA A 355 12.73 -26.25 -9.17
N GLY A 356 13.48 -26.42 -10.27
CA GLY A 356 13.98 -25.31 -11.08
C GLY A 356 12.82 -24.68 -11.85
N TYR A 357 12.21 -23.62 -11.31
CA TYR A 357 11.32 -22.76 -12.08
C TYR A 357 12.13 -21.92 -13.06
N THR A 358 12.43 -22.51 -14.22
CA THR A 358 12.87 -21.74 -15.39
C THR A 358 11.63 -21.02 -15.95
N MET A 359 11.54 -19.71 -15.72
CA MET A 359 10.59 -18.88 -16.49
C MET A 359 11.07 -18.87 -17.94
N SER A 360 10.29 -19.47 -18.85
CA SER A 360 10.61 -19.43 -20.27
C SER A 360 10.43 -18.00 -20.81
N SER A 361 11.37 -17.58 -21.65
CA SER A 361 11.16 -16.43 -22.53
C SER A 361 10.01 -16.73 -23.48
N ALA A 362 9.23 -15.72 -23.86
CA ALA A 362 8.18 -15.89 -24.87
C ALA A 362 8.79 -16.47 -26.17
N PRO A 363 8.15 -17.49 -26.77
CA PRO A 363 8.66 -18.14 -27.97
C PRO A 363 8.88 -17.11 -29.08
N PHE A 364 10.00 -17.23 -29.76
CA PHE A 364 10.37 -16.35 -30.85
C PHE A 364 9.43 -16.60 -32.04
N THR A 365 8.75 -15.55 -32.50
CA THR A 365 7.92 -15.66 -33.71
C THR A 365 8.78 -15.33 -34.91
N TYR A 366 8.77 -16.20 -35.92
CA TYR A 366 9.50 -16.02 -37.17
C TYR A 366 8.53 -15.94 -38.35
N ARG A 367 8.92 -15.16 -39.37
CA ARG A 367 8.23 -15.11 -40.66
C ARG A 367 8.62 -16.32 -41.52
N GLU A 368 7.89 -16.51 -42.62
CA GLU A 368 8.17 -17.56 -43.61
C GLU A 368 9.57 -17.47 -44.22
N ASP A 369 10.21 -16.29 -44.21
CA ASP A 369 11.58 -16.06 -44.68
C ASP A 369 12.68 -16.40 -43.65
N GLY A 370 12.28 -16.91 -42.47
CA GLY A 370 13.19 -17.29 -41.39
C GLY A 370 13.67 -16.14 -40.51
N ARG A 371 13.19 -14.91 -40.72
CA ARG A 371 13.53 -13.74 -39.88
C ARG A 371 12.55 -13.55 -38.72
N PRO A 372 12.96 -12.88 -37.63
CA PRO A 372 12.07 -12.47 -36.54
C PRO A 372 10.86 -11.66 -37.00
N ASP A 373 9.66 -11.94 -36.51
CA ASP A 373 8.49 -11.08 -36.74
C ASP A 373 8.23 -10.15 -35.55
N TRP A 374 8.94 -9.02 -35.49
CA TRP A 374 8.81 -8.06 -34.38
C TRP A 374 7.41 -7.46 -34.26
N SER A 375 6.69 -7.32 -35.38
CA SER A 375 5.33 -6.78 -35.41
C SER A 375 4.26 -7.69 -34.78
N GLN A 376 4.54 -9.00 -34.74
CA GLN A 376 3.67 -10.04 -34.17
C GLN A 376 4.29 -10.73 -32.96
N MET A 377 5.51 -10.32 -32.55
CA MET A 377 6.26 -10.96 -31.47
C MET A 377 5.54 -10.92 -30.12
N TRP A 378 4.64 -9.95 -29.96
CA TRP A 378 3.75 -9.85 -28.81
C TRP A 378 2.34 -9.50 -29.31
N GLN A 379 1.34 -10.30 -28.92
CA GLN A 379 -0.05 -10.10 -29.33
C GLN A 379 -0.76 -9.01 -28.52
N SER A 380 -0.22 -8.66 -27.35
CA SER A 380 -0.73 -7.60 -26.49
C SER A 380 0.38 -6.85 -25.76
N PHE A 381 0.08 -5.62 -25.31
CA PHE A 381 1.01 -4.87 -24.46
C PHE A 381 1.31 -5.59 -23.14
N CYS A 382 0.33 -6.30 -22.56
CA CYS A 382 0.56 -7.10 -21.36
C CYS A 382 1.60 -8.20 -21.59
N GLU A 383 1.62 -8.80 -22.78
CA GLU A 383 2.61 -9.83 -23.16
C GLU A 383 4.00 -9.21 -23.37
N LEU A 384 4.08 -8.05 -24.01
CA LEU A 384 5.31 -7.26 -24.12
C LEU A 384 5.86 -6.86 -22.75
N ALA A 385 5.00 -6.42 -21.83
CA ALA A 385 5.41 -5.99 -20.48
C ALA A 385 5.81 -7.15 -19.57
N LEU A 386 5.21 -8.34 -19.78
CA LEU A 386 5.44 -9.54 -18.96
C LEU A 386 6.66 -10.36 -19.42
N PHE A 387 6.88 -10.46 -20.73
CA PHE A 387 7.92 -11.34 -21.31
C PHE A 387 9.05 -10.59 -22.02
N GLY A 388 8.98 -9.25 -22.06
CA GLY A 388 9.85 -8.42 -22.88
C GLY A 388 11.02 -7.75 -22.16
N GLY A 389 11.21 -7.98 -20.87
CA GLY A 389 12.45 -7.55 -20.22
C GLY A 389 13.64 -8.39 -20.72
N PRO A 390 14.88 -7.87 -20.69
CA PRO A 390 16.06 -8.73 -20.81
C PRO A 390 15.92 -9.90 -19.81
N PRO A 391 16.27 -11.14 -20.18
CA PRO A 391 16.30 -12.23 -19.22
C PRO A 391 17.13 -11.79 -18.01
N HIS A 392 16.70 -12.09 -16.79
CA HIS A 392 17.29 -11.61 -15.54
C HIS A 392 18.81 -11.82 -15.47
N ARG A 393 19.58 -10.89 -16.05
CA ARG A 393 21.01 -10.69 -15.80
C ARG A 393 21.03 -9.83 -14.54
N GLY A 394 21.51 -10.39 -13.42
CA GLY A 394 21.57 -9.71 -12.14
C GLY A 394 22.30 -8.35 -12.20
N PRO A 395 22.33 -7.58 -11.09
CA PRO A 395 22.91 -6.23 -11.01
C PRO A 395 24.42 -6.11 -11.38
N GLY A 396 25.08 -7.21 -11.76
CA GLY A 396 26.48 -7.26 -12.18
C GLY A 396 26.75 -7.39 -13.68
N ASN A 397 25.74 -7.44 -14.57
CA ASN A 397 25.99 -7.54 -16.03
C ASN A 397 24.95 -6.81 -16.91
N PRO A 398 24.86 -5.47 -16.82
CA PRO A 398 24.07 -4.66 -17.76
C PRO A 398 24.53 -4.87 -19.21
N VAL A 399 23.66 -4.63 -20.20
CA VAL A 399 24.10 -4.52 -21.61
C VAL A 399 24.93 -3.23 -21.74
N GLN A 400 26.19 -3.32 -21.35
CA GLN A 400 27.18 -2.27 -21.44
C GLN A 400 28.06 -2.50 -22.67
N LEU A 401 28.61 -1.41 -23.22
CA LEU A 401 29.65 -1.48 -24.24
C LEU A 401 31.01 -1.99 -23.71
N VAL A 402 31.04 -2.55 -22.51
CA VAL A 402 32.24 -2.87 -21.72
C VAL A 402 32.38 -4.40 -21.60
N ASP A 403 32.79 -5.02 -22.70
CA ASP A 403 33.53 -6.31 -22.83
C ASP A 403 33.30 -6.89 -24.22
N LEU A 404 33.82 -6.22 -25.25
CA LEU A 404 33.62 -6.61 -26.65
C LEU A 404 34.97 -6.80 -27.36
N ASP A 405 35.81 -7.67 -26.80
CA ASP A 405 36.96 -8.27 -27.51
C ASP A 405 36.56 -9.56 -28.26
N ALA A 406 35.29 -9.96 -28.19
CA ALA A 406 34.77 -11.13 -28.90
C ALA A 406 34.60 -10.81 -30.41
N PRO A 407 35.07 -11.70 -31.31
CA PRO A 407 34.92 -11.51 -32.75
C PRO A 407 33.43 -11.48 -33.14
N ALA A 408 33.08 -10.61 -34.08
CA ALA A 408 31.71 -10.53 -34.60
C ALA A 408 31.28 -11.91 -35.17
N PRO A 409 30.07 -12.40 -34.85
CA PRO A 409 29.56 -13.63 -35.42
C PRO A 409 29.52 -13.54 -36.94
N ALA A 410 29.89 -14.63 -37.62
CA ALA A 410 30.09 -14.67 -39.07
C ALA A 410 28.77 -14.60 -39.88
N VAL A 411 27.61 -14.58 -39.23
CA VAL A 411 26.29 -14.67 -39.88
C VAL A 411 25.30 -13.71 -39.22
N GLY A 412 24.75 -12.78 -40.00
CA GLY A 412 23.66 -11.87 -39.61
C GLY A 412 24.04 -10.38 -39.64
N ASP A 413 23.03 -9.52 -39.69
CA ASP A 413 23.14 -8.07 -39.54
C ASP A 413 22.38 -7.63 -38.29
N PRO A 414 22.94 -7.80 -37.07
CA PRO A 414 22.23 -7.52 -35.83
C PRO A 414 21.88 -6.03 -35.71
N ILE A 415 22.71 -5.13 -36.24
CA ILE A 415 22.43 -3.69 -36.23
C ILE A 415 21.27 -3.38 -37.19
N GLY A 416 21.28 -3.92 -38.40
CA GLY A 416 20.15 -3.81 -39.33
C GLY A 416 18.86 -4.38 -38.75
N GLU A 417 18.96 -5.48 -38.00
CA GLU A 417 17.82 -6.11 -37.34
C GLU A 417 17.28 -5.28 -36.16
N MET A 418 18.15 -4.65 -35.37
CA MET A 418 17.75 -3.67 -34.34
C MET A 418 16.99 -2.51 -34.96
N ARG A 419 17.50 -1.95 -36.06
CA ARG A 419 16.86 -0.84 -36.76
C ARG A 419 15.46 -1.22 -37.26
N ARG A 420 15.35 -2.42 -37.85
CA ARG A 420 14.09 -2.97 -38.33
C ARG A 420 13.09 -3.21 -37.19
N GLY A 421 13.51 -3.89 -36.13
CA GLY A 421 12.64 -4.21 -35.00
C GLY A 421 12.14 -2.97 -34.26
N ILE A 422 13.00 -1.96 -34.05
CA ILE A 422 12.59 -0.67 -33.49
C ILE A 422 11.56 0.01 -34.39
N HIS A 423 11.80 0.04 -35.70
CA HIS A 423 10.86 0.65 -36.64
C HIS A 423 9.51 -0.08 -36.68
N GLU A 424 9.51 -1.42 -36.74
CA GLU A 424 8.29 -2.22 -36.79
C GLU A 424 7.44 -2.11 -35.52
N THR A 425 8.09 -1.93 -34.36
CA THR A 425 7.40 -1.89 -33.06
C THR A 425 6.99 -0.48 -32.62
N THR A 426 7.72 0.55 -33.06
CA THR A 426 7.52 1.94 -32.60
C THR A 426 7.25 2.95 -33.70
N GLY A 427 7.60 2.63 -34.95
CA GLY A 427 7.61 3.58 -36.07
C GLY A 427 8.78 4.58 -36.03
N LEU A 428 9.63 4.56 -34.99
CA LEU A 428 10.77 5.47 -34.89
C LEU A 428 11.86 5.13 -35.91
N VAL A 429 12.54 6.16 -36.41
CA VAL A 429 13.68 6.01 -37.32
C VAL A 429 14.96 5.94 -36.52
N SER A 430 15.84 5.03 -36.91
CA SER A 430 17.11 4.80 -36.24
C SER A 430 18.28 4.66 -37.22
N GLU A 431 19.43 5.21 -36.83
CA GLU A 431 20.65 5.28 -37.64
C GLU A 431 21.86 4.87 -36.80
N LEU A 432 22.76 4.09 -37.39
CA LEU A 432 24.01 3.74 -36.73
C LEU A 432 24.93 4.96 -36.74
N THR A 433 25.48 5.29 -35.57
CA THR A 433 26.52 6.31 -35.45
C THR A 433 27.87 5.64 -35.22
N ASP A 434 28.96 6.36 -35.49
CA ASP A 434 30.34 5.85 -35.49
C ASP A 434 30.84 5.31 -34.12
N ALA A 435 30.00 5.36 -33.09
CA ALA A 435 30.37 5.15 -31.68
C ALA A 435 29.74 3.91 -31.01
N ARG A 436 29.33 2.87 -31.76
CA ARG A 436 28.64 1.67 -31.19
C ARG A 436 27.29 2.00 -30.53
N TRP A 437 26.70 3.11 -30.97
CA TRP A 437 25.38 3.57 -30.54
C TRP A 437 24.45 3.66 -31.74
N LEU A 438 23.24 3.16 -31.55
CA LEU A 438 22.14 3.39 -32.47
C LEU A 438 21.40 4.65 -32.01
N ALA A 439 21.40 5.67 -32.86
CA ALA A 439 20.66 6.91 -32.65
C ALA A 439 19.21 6.71 -33.11
N ILE A 440 18.25 7.03 -32.26
CA ILE A 440 16.81 6.92 -32.49
C ILE A 440 16.22 8.33 -32.39
N THR A 441 15.63 8.82 -33.48
CA THR A 441 15.02 10.15 -33.51
C THR A 441 13.65 10.11 -32.85
N CYS A 442 13.50 10.77 -31.70
CA CYS A 442 12.22 10.90 -31.01
C CYS A 442 11.46 12.16 -31.45
N ALA A 443 10.14 12.15 -31.27
CA ALA A 443 9.26 13.26 -31.65
C ALA A 443 9.50 14.56 -30.85
N SER A 444 10.17 14.49 -29.70
CA SER A 444 10.56 15.66 -28.90
C SER A 444 11.72 15.36 -27.95
N GLU A 445 12.41 16.40 -27.46
CA GLU A 445 13.43 16.26 -26.42
C GLU A 445 12.89 15.60 -25.15
N ARG A 446 11.63 15.90 -24.80
CA ARG A 446 10.96 15.30 -23.63
C ARG A 446 10.76 13.79 -23.78
N MET A 447 10.38 13.36 -24.98
CA MET A 447 10.22 11.94 -25.29
C MET A 447 11.57 11.22 -25.19
N ALA A 448 12.62 11.79 -25.79
CA ALA A 448 13.96 11.21 -25.76
C ALA A 448 14.50 11.10 -24.32
N ALA A 449 14.36 12.16 -23.51
CA ALA A 449 14.82 12.17 -22.12
C ALA A 449 14.05 11.17 -21.24
N TRP A 450 12.73 11.08 -21.41
CA TRP A 450 11.90 10.16 -20.64
C TRP A 450 12.15 8.69 -21.02
N MET A 451 12.26 8.39 -22.32
CA MET A 451 12.62 7.06 -22.80
C MET A 451 14.02 6.68 -22.28
N CYS A 452 15.01 7.57 -22.38
CA CYS A 452 16.37 7.32 -21.87
C CYS A 452 16.37 6.92 -20.39
N ALA A 453 15.68 7.68 -19.54
CA ALA A 453 15.61 7.37 -18.10
C ALA A 453 14.96 6.01 -17.82
N THR A 454 13.90 5.67 -18.56
CA THR A 454 13.15 4.43 -18.36
C THR A 454 13.91 3.20 -18.89
N ILE A 455 14.63 3.36 -20.00
CA ILE A 455 15.48 2.30 -20.59
C ILE A 455 16.62 1.92 -19.64
N ILE A 456 17.24 2.90 -18.98
CA ILE A 456 18.27 2.67 -17.96
C ILE A 456 17.71 1.87 -16.77
N LEU A 457 16.49 2.17 -16.33
CA LEU A 457 15.83 1.41 -15.24
C LEU A 457 15.54 -0.04 -15.62
N GLU A 458 15.42 -0.35 -16.92
CA GLU A 458 15.24 -1.71 -17.45
C GLU A 458 16.60 -2.39 -17.78
N ASN A 459 17.69 -1.90 -17.20
CA ASN A 459 19.05 -2.46 -17.27
C ASN A 459 19.67 -2.49 -18.67
N VAL A 460 19.30 -1.53 -19.54
CA VAL A 460 19.90 -1.29 -20.86
C VAL A 460 20.56 0.10 -20.85
N ASP A 461 21.80 0.19 -21.29
CA ASP A 461 22.48 1.50 -21.40
C ASP A 461 21.72 2.42 -22.36
N ALA A 462 21.57 3.69 -21.98
CA ALA A 462 21.00 4.70 -22.87
C ALA A 462 21.59 6.08 -22.62
N ARG A 463 21.61 6.92 -23.66
CA ARG A 463 22.00 8.33 -23.58
C ARG A 463 21.04 9.18 -24.39
N VAL A 464 21.00 10.48 -24.11
CA VAL A 464 20.15 11.42 -24.84
C VAL A 464 20.93 12.68 -25.19
N SER A 465 20.73 13.20 -26.40
CA SER A 465 21.19 14.51 -26.84
C SER A 465 20.09 15.17 -27.66
N GLY A 466 19.54 16.28 -27.18
CA GLY A 466 18.37 16.91 -27.79
C GLY A 466 17.19 15.93 -27.88
N ASN A 467 16.64 15.73 -29.08
CA ASN A 467 15.56 14.78 -29.36
C ASN A 467 16.05 13.41 -29.84
N VAL A 468 17.35 13.12 -29.70
CA VAL A 468 17.95 11.85 -30.13
C VAL A 468 18.26 10.98 -28.91
N LEU A 469 17.67 9.78 -28.89
CA LEU A 469 17.94 8.72 -27.93
C LEU A 469 19.03 7.80 -28.49
N TYR A 470 20.01 7.42 -27.69
CA TYR A 470 21.08 6.49 -28.07
C TYR A 470 20.94 5.21 -27.25
N VAL A 471 20.91 4.06 -27.93
CA VAL A 471 20.95 2.72 -27.31
C VAL A 471 22.17 1.95 -27.84
N PRO A 472 22.75 1.01 -27.07
CA PRO A 472 23.93 0.28 -27.50
C PRO A 472 23.62 -0.55 -28.74
N ALA A 473 24.56 -0.59 -29.68
CA ALA A 473 24.47 -1.46 -30.86
C ALA A 473 25.87 -1.91 -31.25
N HIS A 474 26.04 -3.22 -31.40
CA HIS A 474 27.33 -3.80 -31.77
C HIS A 474 27.15 -4.98 -32.73
N PRO A 475 28.08 -5.20 -33.69
CA PRO A 475 28.01 -6.36 -34.58
C PRO A 475 28.06 -7.72 -33.87
N SER A 476 28.53 -7.78 -32.62
CA SER A 476 28.58 -9.01 -31.83
C SER A 476 27.29 -9.35 -31.09
N PHE A 477 26.27 -8.51 -31.15
CA PHE A 477 25.01 -8.75 -30.46
C PHE A 477 24.27 -9.94 -31.05
N THR A 478 23.71 -10.78 -30.18
CA THR A 478 22.92 -11.94 -30.59
C THR A 478 21.45 -11.57 -30.79
N ILE A 479 20.78 -12.19 -31.77
CA ILE A 479 19.37 -11.92 -32.07
C ILE A 479 18.47 -12.22 -30.86
N GLU A 480 18.70 -13.36 -30.21
CA GLU A 480 17.89 -13.83 -29.09
C GLU A 480 18.26 -13.18 -27.75
N GLY A 481 19.45 -12.55 -27.66
CA GLY A 481 19.95 -11.89 -26.46
C GLY A 481 19.84 -10.36 -26.52
N GLU A 482 20.94 -9.70 -26.88
CA GLU A 482 21.07 -8.23 -26.81
C GLU A 482 20.14 -7.51 -27.78
N VAL A 483 19.98 -8.01 -29.01
CA VAL A 483 19.11 -7.40 -30.03
C VAL A 483 17.66 -7.39 -29.56
N LYS A 484 17.13 -8.55 -29.13
CA LYS A 484 15.79 -8.67 -28.55
C LYS A 484 15.61 -7.73 -27.37
N SER A 485 16.56 -7.72 -26.43
CA SER A 485 16.48 -6.92 -25.21
C SER A 485 16.35 -5.42 -25.51
N VAL A 486 17.18 -4.89 -26.41
CA VAL A 486 17.16 -3.47 -26.77
C VAL A 486 15.87 -3.10 -27.51
N ILE A 487 15.45 -3.88 -28.51
CA ILE A 487 14.21 -3.62 -29.26
C ILE A 487 13.02 -3.59 -28.30
N THR A 488 12.97 -4.54 -27.37
CA THR A 488 11.81 -4.72 -26.51
C THR A 488 11.66 -3.60 -25.49
N VAL A 489 12.77 -3.21 -24.87
CA VAL A 489 12.80 -2.08 -23.92
C VAL A 489 12.47 -0.75 -24.64
N VAL A 490 12.94 -0.55 -25.88
CA VAL A 490 12.55 0.61 -26.70
C VAL A 490 11.05 0.58 -27.05
N ALA A 491 10.51 -0.58 -27.44
CA ALA A 491 9.09 -0.74 -27.77
C ALA A 491 8.17 -0.48 -26.56
N LYS A 492 8.52 -1.07 -25.42
CA LYS A 492 7.78 -0.93 -24.15
C LYS A 492 7.76 0.51 -23.68
N THR A 493 8.92 1.17 -23.65
CA THR A 493 9.02 2.57 -23.23
C THR A 493 8.29 3.49 -24.20
N HIS A 494 8.48 3.32 -25.51
CA HIS A 494 7.72 4.07 -26.51
C HIS A 494 6.21 3.95 -26.32
N HIS A 495 5.71 2.75 -26.08
CA HIS A 495 4.28 2.51 -25.86
C HIS A 495 3.73 3.30 -24.67
N TYR A 496 4.39 3.28 -23.52
CA TYR A 496 3.98 4.08 -22.35
C TYR A 496 3.88 5.57 -22.66
N TRP A 497 4.77 6.10 -23.51
CA TRP A 497 4.72 7.48 -23.95
C TRP A 497 3.52 7.76 -24.86
N THR A 498 3.28 6.91 -25.87
CA THR A 498 2.21 7.12 -26.86
C THR A 498 0.81 6.82 -26.34
N SER A 499 0.66 5.91 -25.36
CA SER A 499 -0.64 5.50 -24.80
C SER A 499 -1.26 6.51 -23.84
N GLY A 500 -0.70 7.72 -23.73
CA GLY A 500 -1.32 8.85 -23.04
C GLY A 500 -1.23 8.83 -21.52
N HIS A 501 -0.50 7.87 -20.91
CA HIS A 501 -0.20 7.84 -19.47
C HIS A 501 0.59 9.08 -19.00
N LEU A 502 1.09 9.89 -19.94
CA LEU A 502 1.76 11.17 -19.71
C LEU A 502 1.24 12.25 -20.67
N SER A 503 -0.05 12.57 -20.63
CA SER A 503 -0.56 13.77 -21.30
C SER A 503 0.05 15.04 -20.68
N PRO A 504 0.66 15.96 -21.44
CA PRO A 504 1.18 17.20 -20.90
C PRO A 504 0.06 18.18 -20.57
N ARG A 505 0.15 18.80 -19.39
CA ARG A 505 -0.55 20.05 -19.08
C ARG A 505 -0.15 21.10 -20.13
N PRO A 506 -1.08 21.87 -20.72
CA PRO A 506 -0.75 22.83 -21.77
C PRO A 506 0.24 23.89 -21.27
N ALA A 507 1.16 24.29 -22.15
CA ALA A 507 2.14 25.34 -21.86
C ALA A 507 1.44 26.66 -21.52
N PRO A 508 1.96 27.45 -20.56
CA PRO A 508 1.42 28.78 -20.30
C PRO A 508 1.60 29.67 -21.54
N PRO A 509 0.67 30.59 -21.83
CA PRO A 509 0.76 31.44 -23.00
C PRO A 509 2.01 32.33 -22.94
N PRO A 510 2.59 32.71 -24.09
CA PRO A 510 3.78 33.53 -24.13
C PRO A 510 3.52 34.88 -23.45
N ALA A 511 4.48 35.30 -22.63
CA ALA A 511 4.47 36.63 -22.03
C ALA A 511 4.41 37.68 -23.14
N ARG A 512 3.41 38.57 -23.07
CA ARG A 512 3.31 39.70 -24.00
C ARG A 512 4.61 40.48 -23.92
N GLY A 513 5.36 40.48 -25.02
CA GLY A 513 6.57 41.27 -25.16
C GLY A 513 6.26 42.74 -24.94
N SER A 514 6.96 43.35 -23.99
CA SER A 514 7.27 44.77 -24.03
C SER A 514 8.10 45.03 -25.28
N ARG A 515 7.50 45.66 -26.29
CA ARG A 515 8.28 46.40 -27.29
C ARG A 515 8.87 47.66 -26.60
N PRO A 516 10.05 48.13 -27.04
CA PRO A 516 10.68 49.32 -26.48
C PRO A 516 9.81 50.57 -26.63
#